data_AF-A0A258HB18-F1
#
_entry.id   AF-A0A258HB18-F1
#
_cell.length_a   1.000
_cell.length_b   1.000
_cell.length_c   1.000
_cell.angle_alpha   90.00
_cell.angle_beta   90.00
_cell.angle_gamma   90.00
#
_symmetry.space_group_name_H-M   'P 1'
#
loop_
_entity.id
_entity.type
_entity.pdbx_description
1 polymer ?
#
loop_
_entity_poly.entity_id
_entity_poly.type
_entity_poly.pdbx_seq_one_letter_code
_entity_poly.pdbx_strand_id
1 'polypeptide(L)'
;MNHELSEADDRELERLAYGRADTPDRIALATAAGQELARRAELAAETRARMTVDLAIGDTASSEQDRSESAPYRPDDRHPRRMRTVGLVGVLSALLAIPTVGWALALPDPDPLAIFDEPETDEDREWASRLLQGYTANITQGPRVTPLGNDRFGIVYRASTVPDGRSTEWDMYCIVIADLPEGSGGWGGGGTCVAPPVFDDVGIVVGMEGAIGITAGSDLFAWGPVGPPRLENDQDLRGSEFAPSVVDVIGVGAYGGSAVADPFSGIDEPDRLLMGPSAVYISPEAEESGADFSAYLIEGSDGEAEYCLRARHPDADTATNCAPLARVERSGLTVQLRIPDSVWTVGVNIDGSISSSVFPLAAG
;
A
#
# COMPACT_ATOMS: atom_id res chain seq x y z
N MET A 1 -33.90 13.21 -17.07
CA MET A 1 -33.05 12.72 -15.96
C MET A 1 -31.57 13.04 -16.16
N ASN A 2 -30.93 12.80 -17.30
CA ASN A 2 -29.47 13.03 -17.43
C ASN A 2 -28.99 14.48 -17.32
N HIS A 3 -29.83 15.49 -17.59
CA HIS A 3 -29.41 16.91 -17.51
C HIS A 3 -29.30 17.44 -16.07
N GLU A 4 -30.02 16.85 -15.12
CA GLU A 4 -29.95 17.27 -13.71
C GLU A 4 -28.69 16.73 -13.02
N LEU A 5 -28.20 15.55 -13.42
CA LEU A 5 -26.98 14.94 -12.88
C LEU A 5 -25.70 15.62 -13.41
N SER A 6 -25.72 16.13 -14.64
CA SER A 6 -24.57 16.86 -15.19
C SER A 6 -24.30 18.19 -14.51
N GLU A 7 -25.29 18.77 -13.82
CA GLU A 7 -25.16 20.03 -13.08
C GLU A 7 -24.91 19.83 -11.58
N ALA A 8 -25.07 18.59 -11.07
CA ALA A 8 -24.77 18.25 -9.69
C ALA A 8 -23.25 18.33 -9.41
N ASP A 9 -22.91 18.77 -8.19
CA ASP A 9 -21.51 18.74 -7.73
C ASP A 9 -21.06 17.31 -7.39
N ASP A 10 -19.75 17.08 -7.31
CA ASP A 10 -19.20 15.73 -7.15
C ASP A 10 -19.64 15.09 -5.82
N ARG A 11 -19.82 15.88 -4.76
CA ARG A 11 -20.32 15.39 -3.46
C ARG A 11 -21.78 14.95 -3.52
N GLU A 12 -22.60 15.69 -4.25
CA GLU A 12 -24.00 15.36 -4.46
C GLU A 12 -24.13 14.11 -5.35
N LEU A 13 -23.29 13.98 -6.36
CA LEU A 13 -23.21 12.77 -7.18
C LEU A 13 -22.74 11.56 -6.36
N GLU A 14 -21.74 11.70 -5.49
CA GLU A 14 -21.27 10.63 -4.60
C GLU A 14 -22.39 10.20 -3.64
N ARG A 15 -23.08 11.16 -3.02
CA ARG A 15 -24.22 10.86 -2.15
C ARG A 15 -25.36 10.14 -2.89
N LEU A 16 -25.58 10.46 -4.16
CA LEU A 16 -26.60 9.80 -4.99
C LEU A 16 -26.13 8.42 -5.47
N ALA A 17 -24.86 8.27 -5.83
CA ALA A 17 -24.28 7.04 -6.33
C ALA A 17 -24.12 5.96 -5.24
N TYR A 18 -23.70 6.38 -4.03
CA TYR A 18 -23.40 5.49 -2.91
C TYR A 18 -24.44 5.54 -1.78
N GLY A 19 -25.47 6.38 -1.92
CA GLY A 19 -26.58 6.44 -0.98
C GLY A 19 -27.46 5.18 -1.04
N ARG A 20 -28.13 4.86 0.07
CA ARG A 20 -29.02 3.69 0.15
C ARG A 20 -30.16 3.80 -0.86
N ALA A 21 -30.13 2.95 -1.89
CA ALA A 21 -31.15 2.88 -2.94
C ALA A 21 -32.05 1.65 -2.71
N ASP A 22 -33.27 1.88 -2.25
CA ASP A 22 -34.24 0.87 -1.83
C ASP A 22 -35.40 0.67 -2.82
N THR A 23 -35.44 1.47 -3.89
CA THR A 23 -36.47 1.41 -4.93
C THR A 23 -35.84 1.34 -6.32
N PRO A 24 -36.51 0.71 -7.31
CA PRO A 24 -35.98 0.60 -8.68
C PRO A 24 -35.60 1.96 -9.30
N ASP A 25 -36.38 3.00 -9.04
CA ASP A 25 -36.12 4.35 -9.54
C ASP A 25 -34.88 4.99 -8.88
N ARG A 26 -34.65 4.72 -7.58
CA ARG A 26 -33.43 5.16 -6.88
C ARG A 26 -32.19 4.39 -7.30
N ILE A 27 -32.32 3.11 -7.61
CA ILE A 27 -31.21 2.30 -8.15
C ILE A 27 -30.81 2.82 -9.52
N ALA A 28 -31.77 3.14 -10.38
CA ALA A 28 -31.51 3.76 -11.68
C ALA A 28 -30.84 5.14 -11.54
N LEU A 29 -31.28 5.95 -10.56
CA LEU A 29 -30.67 7.25 -10.27
C LEU A 29 -29.23 7.12 -9.75
N ALA A 30 -28.98 6.19 -8.81
CA ALA A 30 -27.64 5.93 -8.27
C ALA A 30 -26.67 5.44 -9.35
N THR A 31 -27.14 4.55 -10.23
CA THR A 31 -26.36 4.04 -11.37
C THR A 31 -26.00 5.17 -12.33
N ALA A 32 -26.95 6.07 -12.64
CA ALA A 32 -26.70 7.22 -13.51
C ALA A 32 -25.73 8.23 -12.87
N ALA A 33 -25.79 8.43 -11.55
CA ALA A 33 -24.86 9.28 -10.82
C ALA A 33 -23.43 8.70 -10.82
N GLY A 34 -23.29 7.39 -10.60
CA GLY A 34 -21.99 6.70 -10.67
C GLY A 34 -21.36 6.76 -12.06
N GLN A 35 -22.15 6.62 -13.13
CA GLN A 35 -21.68 6.78 -14.51
C GLN A 35 -21.17 8.19 -14.79
N GLU A 36 -21.82 9.21 -14.24
CA GLU A 36 -21.40 10.60 -14.40
C GLU A 36 -20.10 10.90 -13.62
N LEU A 37 -19.91 10.34 -12.42
CA LEU A 37 -18.64 10.41 -11.68
C LEU A 37 -17.50 9.76 -12.45
N ALA A 38 -17.71 8.56 -12.99
CA ALA A 38 -16.70 7.86 -13.80
C ALA A 38 -16.30 8.69 -15.02
N ARG A 39 -17.27 9.25 -15.73
CA ARG A 39 -17.04 10.13 -16.88
C ARG A 39 -16.23 11.39 -16.50
N ARG A 40 -16.47 11.97 -15.33
CA ARG A 40 -15.71 13.14 -14.83
C ARG A 40 -14.30 12.75 -14.43
N ALA A 41 -14.11 11.61 -13.79
CA ALA A 41 -12.81 11.08 -13.42
C ALA A 41 -11.93 10.84 -14.66
N GLU A 42 -12.50 10.25 -15.73
CA GLU A 42 -11.82 10.06 -17.01
C GLU A 42 -11.40 11.40 -17.63
N LEU A 43 -12.28 12.39 -17.68
CA LEU A 43 -11.95 13.74 -18.19
C LEU A 43 -10.87 14.44 -17.35
N ALA A 44 -10.90 14.27 -16.03
CA ALA A 44 -9.87 14.80 -15.14
C ALA A 44 -8.52 14.10 -15.33
N ALA A 45 -8.53 12.79 -15.57
CA ALA A 45 -7.33 12.01 -15.89
C ALA A 45 -6.73 12.42 -17.24
N GLU A 46 -7.55 12.60 -18.28
CA GLU A 46 -7.10 13.12 -19.59
C GLU A 46 -6.52 14.53 -19.47
N THR A 47 -7.14 15.39 -18.66
CA THR A 47 -6.64 16.76 -18.42
C THR A 47 -5.30 16.75 -17.70
N ARG A 48 -5.15 15.90 -16.67
CA ARG A 48 -3.88 15.67 -15.99
C ARG A 48 -2.82 15.16 -16.96
N ALA A 49 -3.13 14.14 -17.76
CA ALA A 49 -2.20 13.57 -18.74
C ALA A 49 -1.72 14.63 -19.77
N ARG A 50 -2.60 15.53 -20.21
CA ARG A 50 -2.23 16.65 -21.09
C ARG A 50 -1.32 17.68 -20.40
N MET A 51 -1.59 18.03 -19.14
CA MET A 51 -0.71 18.91 -18.37
C MET A 51 0.69 18.30 -18.16
N THR A 52 0.78 16.99 -17.92
CA THR A 52 2.06 16.29 -17.77
C THR A 52 2.88 16.29 -19.07
N VAL A 53 2.21 16.18 -20.23
CA VAL A 53 2.86 16.26 -21.55
C VAL A 53 3.31 17.70 -21.85
N ASP A 54 2.52 18.72 -21.52
CA ASP A 54 2.91 20.12 -21.71
C ASP A 54 4.08 20.53 -20.79
N LEU A 55 4.17 19.98 -19.58
CA LEU A 55 5.33 20.11 -18.69
C LEU A 55 6.59 19.46 -19.26
N ALA A 56 6.47 18.27 -19.87
CA ALA A 56 7.58 17.58 -20.53
C ALA A 56 8.06 18.30 -21.81
N ILE A 57 7.17 18.98 -22.52
CA ILE A 57 7.51 19.80 -23.70
C ILE A 57 8.08 21.17 -23.27
N GLY A 58 7.68 21.71 -22.11
CA GLY A 58 8.25 22.94 -21.54
C GLY A 58 9.73 22.82 -21.14
N ASP A 59 10.15 21.65 -20.63
CA ASP A 59 11.54 21.38 -20.24
C ASP A 59 12.50 21.17 -21.42
N THR A 60 11.97 20.78 -22.58
CA THR A 60 12.76 20.65 -23.81
C THR A 60 12.93 21.97 -24.56
N ALA A 61 12.14 23.01 -24.25
CA ALA A 61 12.28 24.34 -24.86
C ALA A 61 13.25 25.29 -24.11
N SER A 62 13.69 24.93 -22.91
CA SER A 62 14.51 25.82 -22.05
C SER A 62 15.99 25.46 -21.97
N SER A 63 16.49 24.52 -22.78
CA SER A 63 17.87 24.02 -22.73
C SER A 63 18.75 24.33 -23.97
N GLU A 64 18.30 25.18 -24.91
CA GLU A 64 19.11 25.63 -26.05
C GLU A 64 19.28 27.16 -26.12
N GLN A 65 19.86 27.79 -25.08
CA GLN A 65 20.41 29.14 -25.28
C GLN A 65 21.47 29.59 -24.26
N ASP A 66 22.65 28.96 -24.21
CA ASP A 66 23.90 29.70 -23.92
C ASP A 66 25.20 28.92 -24.22
N ARG A 67 25.84 29.18 -25.37
CA ARG A 67 27.29 29.46 -25.51
C ARG A 67 27.73 29.54 -26.99
N SER A 68 28.16 30.75 -27.36
CA SER A 68 29.11 31.05 -28.46
C SER A 68 30.51 30.49 -28.09
N GLU A 69 31.53 30.25 -28.94
CA GLU A 69 31.89 30.67 -30.30
C GLU A 69 33.14 29.86 -30.76
N SER A 70 33.57 30.02 -32.03
CA SER A 70 34.78 29.51 -32.75
C SER A 70 34.61 28.18 -33.52
N ALA A 71 34.88 28.02 -34.83
CA ALA A 71 35.52 28.81 -35.89
C ALA A 71 35.00 28.33 -37.28
N PRO A 72 35.26 29.03 -38.42
CA PRO A 72 34.62 28.74 -39.69
C PRO A 72 35.49 27.87 -40.63
N TYR A 73 34.91 26.84 -41.27
CA TYR A 73 35.45 26.27 -42.51
C TYR A 73 34.36 25.66 -43.41
N ARG A 74 34.64 25.69 -44.72
CA ARG A 74 33.74 25.72 -45.90
C ARG A 74 33.19 24.35 -46.38
N PRO A 75 32.24 24.35 -47.36
CA PRO A 75 31.29 23.28 -47.66
C PRO A 75 31.72 22.32 -48.80
N ASP A 76 30.80 21.38 -49.08
CA ASP A 76 30.64 20.43 -50.20
C ASP A 76 31.01 18.96 -49.91
N ASP A 77 29.98 18.10 -49.73
CA ASP A 77 29.56 17.19 -50.82
C ASP A 77 28.31 16.32 -50.46
N ARG A 78 27.23 16.58 -51.20
CA ARG A 78 26.25 15.68 -51.84
C ARG A 78 26.29 14.15 -51.52
N HIS A 79 25.24 13.57 -50.94
CA HIS A 79 24.01 13.01 -51.57
C HIS A 79 23.20 12.05 -50.65
N PRO A 80 21.89 11.83 -50.92
CA PRO A 80 20.87 11.42 -49.95
C PRO A 80 20.43 9.95 -50.06
N ARG A 81 19.68 9.44 -49.05
CA ARG A 81 18.68 8.32 -49.04
C ARG A 81 18.53 7.82 -47.60
N ARG A 82 17.38 7.49 -47.00
CA ARG A 82 16.01 7.23 -47.45
C ARG A 82 15.08 7.39 -46.24
N MET A 83 14.02 8.20 -46.38
CA MET A 83 12.77 8.00 -45.65
C MET A 83 12.11 6.69 -46.12
N ARG A 84 11.55 5.93 -45.20
CA ARG A 84 10.49 4.95 -45.47
C ARG A 84 9.30 5.28 -44.58
N THR A 85 8.41 6.08 -45.15
CA THR A 85 6.97 6.11 -44.86
C THR A 85 6.31 5.00 -45.66
N VAL A 86 5.68 4.01 -45.03
CA VAL A 86 4.49 3.23 -45.46
C VAL A 86 4.07 2.41 -44.22
N GLY A 87 2.83 2.33 -43.75
CA GLY A 87 1.58 2.87 -44.26
C GLY A 87 0.46 2.46 -43.30
N LEU A 88 -0.36 3.44 -42.94
CA LEU A 88 -1.70 3.28 -42.42
C LEU A 88 -2.56 2.69 -43.55
N VAL A 89 -3.33 1.63 -43.27
CA VAL A 89 -4.63 1.22 -43.89
C VAL A 89 -4.80 -0.29 -43.71
N GLY A 90 -5.77 -0.66 -42.87
CA GLY A 90 -6.23 -2.04 -42.64
C GLY A 90 -7.56 -2.00 -41.91
N VAL A 91 -8.58 -1.52 -42.61
CA VAL A 91 -9.97 -1.31 -42.18
C VAL A 91 -10.67 -2.63 -41.83
N LEU A 92 -11.43 -2.61 -40.73
CA LEU A 92 -12.65 -3.36 -40.39
C LEU A 92 -12.96 -4.62 -41.22
N SER A 93 -12.94 -5.80 -40.58
CA SER A 93 -13.86 -6.92 -40.85
C SER A 93 -13.70 -8.05 -39.82
N ALA A 94 -14.39 -7.96 -38.68
CA ALA A 94 -14.83 -9.12 -37.86
C ALA A 94 -15.84 -8.69 -36.77
N LEU A 95 -16.85 -7.91 -37.14
CA LEU A 95 -18.09 -7.80 -36.39
C LEU A 95 -19.04 -8.85 -36.95
N LEU A 96 -19.19 -9.98 -36.25
CA LEU A 96 -20.33 -10.94 -36.26
C LEU A 96 -19.86 -12.37 -35.91
N ALA A 97 -19.40 -12.59 -34.68
CA ALA A 97 -19.53 -13.86 -33.98
C ALA A 97 -19.20 -13.65 -32.50
N ILE A 98 -20.21 -13.82 -31.64
CA ILE A 98 -20.23 -13.97 -30.17
C ILE A 98 -21.25 -12.96 -29.57
N PRO A 99 -22.53 -13.35 -29.41
CA PRO A 99 -23.49 -12.56 -28.65
C PRO A 99 -23.47 -12.87 -27.13
N THR A 100 -22.40 -13.44 -26.57
CA THR A 100 -22.39 -13.92 -25.17
C THR A 100 -21.28 -13.39 -24.27
N VAL A 101 -20.40 -12.50 -24.72
CA VAL A 101 -19.32 -11.94 -23.87
C VAL A 101 -19.64 -10.54 -23.32
N GLY A 102 -20.75 -9.93 -23.74
CA GLY A 102 -21.14 -8.58 -23.32
C GLY A 102 -21.54 -8.42 -21.84
N TRP A 103 -21.67 -9.50 -21.08
CA TRP A 103 -22.01 -9.45 -19.65
C TRP A 103 -20.79 -9.58 -18.73
N ALA A 104 -19.62 -9.95 -19.25
CA ALA A 104 -18.42 -10.16 -18.44
C ALA A 104 -17.52 -8.92 -18.31
N LEU A 105 -17.81 -7.82 -19.02
CA LEU A 105 -17.02 -6.58 -18.99
C LEU A 105 -17.74 -5.42 -18.28
N ALA A 106 -18.78 -5.71 -17.50
CA ALA A 106 -19.55 -4.71 -16.74
C ALA A 106 -20.00 -5.22 -15.37
N LEU A 107 -19.31 -6.20 -14.81
CA LEU A 107 -19.39 -6.40 -13.36
C LEU A 107 -18.56 -5.28 -12.74
N PRO A 108 -19.10 -4.49 -11.79
CA PRO A 108 -18.24 -3.64 -10.96
C PRO A 108 -17.12 -4.54 -10.42
N ASP A 109 -15.88 -4.06 -10.46
CA ASP A 109 -14.77 -4.80 -9.87
C ASP A 109 -15.21 -5.21 -8.47
N PRO A 110 -15.30 -6.52 -8.17
CA PRO A 110 -15.92 -6.97 -6.94
C PRO A 110 -15.16 -6.34 -5.77
N ASP A 111 -15.87 -5.61 -4.93
CA ASP A 111 -15.30 -4.98 -3.74
C ASP A 111 -14.55 -6.05 -2.92
N PRO A 112 -13.22 -5.91 -2.72
CA PRO A 112 -12.44 -6.90 -2.00
C PRO A 112 -12.87 -7.03 -0.52
N LEU A 113 -13.52 -6.00 0.03
CA LEU A 113 -13.97 -5.96 1.43
C LEU A 113 -15.36 -6.57 1.64
N ALA A 114 -16.10 -6.88 0.56
CA ALA A 114 -17.43 -7.47 0.63
C ALA A 114 -17.45 -8.81 1.39
N ILE A 115 -16.31 -9.51 1.50
CA ILE A 115 -16.19 -10.74 2.29
C ILE A 115 -16.55 -10.51 3.77
N PHE A 116 -16.36 -9.31 4.29
CA PHE A 116 -16.70 -9.01 5.68
C PHE A 116 -18.19 -8.71 5.90
N ASP A 117 -18.95 -8.39 4.84
CA ASP A 117 -20.40 -8.16 4.92
C ASP A 117 -21.17 -9.48 5.07
N GLU A 118 -20.55 -10.61 4.72
CA GLU A 118 -21.14 -11.92 4.89
C GLU A 118 -21.28 -12.27 6.39
N PRO A 119 -22.36 -12.98 6.79
CA PRO A 119 -22.49 -13.47 8.15
C PRO A 119 -21.33 -14.37 8.55
N GLU A 120 -20.83 -14.18 9.77
CA GLU A 120 -19.76 -15.01 10.32
C GLU A 120 -20.16 -16.48 10.43
N THR A 121 -19.29 -17.37 9.92
CA THR A 121 -19.50 -18.81 9.96
C THR A 121 -19.04 -19.42 11.30
N ASP A 122 -19.36 -20.70 11.55
CA ASP A 122 -18.80 -21.43 12.69
C ASP A 122 -17.27 -21.59 12.57
N GLU A 123 -16.79 -21.75 11.34
CA GLU A 123 -15.37 -21.92 11.03
C GLU A 123 -14.58 -20.62 11.24
N ASP A 124 -15.13 -19.47 10.84
CA ASP A 124 -14.56 -18.15 11.14
C ASP A 124 -14.33 -17.97 12.65
N ARG A 125 -15.35 -18.30 13.47
CA ARG A 125 -15.26 -18.18 14.94
C ARG A 125 -14.21 -19.09 15.55
N GLU A 126 -14.10 -20.31 15.05
CA GLU A 126 -13.07 -21.25 15.50
C GLU A 126 -11.67 -20.68 15.21
N TRP A 127 -11.45 -20.18 13.99
CA TRP A 127 -10.18 -19.58 13.60
C TRP A 127 -9.87 -18.29 14.34
N ALA A 128 -10.88 -17.45 14.64
CA ALA A 128 -10.71 -16.26 15.45
C ALA A 128 -10.08 -16.59 16.82
N SER A 129 -10.60 -17.63 17.48
CA SER A 129 -10.10 -18.07 18.78
C SER A 129 -8.66 -18.57 18.74
N ARG A 130 -8.23 -19.15 17.62
CA ARG A 130 -6.87 -19.65 17.39
C ARG A 130 -5.92 -18.51 17.07
N LEU A 131 -6.32 -17.58 16.20
CA LEU A 131 -5.52 -16.40 15.85
C LEU A 131 -5.15 -15.61 17.11
N LEU A 132 -6.09 -15.39 18.03
CA LEU A 132 -5.83 -14.69 19.29
C LEU A 132 -4.82 -15.40 20.23
N GLN A 133 -4.57 -16.70 20.03
CA GLN A 133 -3.61 -17.47 20.84
C GLN A 133 -2.20 -17.50 20.23
N GLY A 134 -2.10 -17.37 18.90
CA GLY A 134 -0.84 -17.51 18.16
C GLY A 134 -0.32 -16.23 17.52
N TYR A 135 -1.21 -15.30 17.20
CA TYR A 135 -0.92 -13.95 16.77
C TYR A 135 -1.41 -12.99 17.85
N THR A 136 -0.54 -12.11 18.34
CA THR A 136 -0.94 -10.97 19.17
C THR A 136 -1.64 -9.92 18.30
N ALA A 137 -2.72 -10.30 17.62
CA ALA A 137 -3.46 -9.45 16.69
C ALA A 137 -4.74 -8.95 17.37
N ASN A 138 -4.86 -7.63 17.48
CA ASN A 138 -6.12 -6.97 17.83
C ASN A 138 -7.02 -6.96 16.58
N ILE A 139 -7.69 -8.08 16.30
CA ILE A 139 -8.55 -8.22 15.11
C ILE A 139 -9.72 -7.23 15.22
N THR A 140 -9.85 -6.32 14.25
CA THR A 140 -10.92 -5.33 14.16
C THR A 140 -12.05 -5.75 13.22
N GLN A 141 -11.74 -6.62 12.24
CA GLN A 141 -12.72 -7.16 11.31
C GLN A 141 -12.32 -8.56 10.83
N GLY A 142 -13.31 -9.44 10.66
CA GLY A 142 -13.07 -10.87 10.38
C GLY A 142 -12.77 -11.68 11.64
N PRO A 143 -12.06 -12.81 11.55
CA PRO A 143 -11.49 -13.39 10.34
C PRO A 143 -12.53 -13.96 9.36
N ARG A 144 -12.09 -14.17 8.11
CA ARG A 144 -12.85 -14.85 7.06
C ARG A 144 -12.01 -15.97 6.48
N VAL A 145 -12.57 -17.18 6.52
CA VAL A 145 -11.84 -18.41 6.20
C VAL A 145 -12.20 -18.87 4.79
N THR A 146 -11.18 -19.11 3.97
CA THR A 146 -11.29 -19.63 2.61
C THR A 146 -10.61 -20.99 2.55
N PRO A 147 -11.34 -22.09 2.24
CA PRO A 147 -10.72 -23.40 2.09
C PRO A 147 -9.84 -23.42 0.84
N LEU A 148 -8.56 -23.78 0.99
CA LEU A 148 -7.59 -23.87 -0.10
C LEU A 148 -7.38 -25.31 -0.60
N GLY A 149 -8.01 -26.30 0.09
CA GLY A 149 -7.87 -27.72 -0.20
C GLY A 149 -6.71 -28.38 0.56
N ASN A 150 -6.67 -29.72 0.61
CA ASN A 150 -5.66 -30.51 1.33
C ASN A 150 -5.48 -30.08 2.81
N ASP A 151 -6.58 -29.84 3.51
CA ASP A 151 -6.61 -29.38 4.92
C ASP A 151 -5.88 -28.04 5.15
N ARG A 152 -5.77 -27.22 4.11
CA ARG A 152 -5.25 -25.84 4.16
C ARG A 152 -6.35 -24.80 4.13
N PHE A 153 -6.14 -23.76 4.91
CA PHE A 153 -7.07 -22.65 5.06
C PHE A 153 -6.34 -21.33 4.87
N GLY A 154 -6.88 -20.50 3.98
CA GLY A 154 -6.49 -19.12 3.82
C GLY A 154 -7.38 -18.28 4.71
N ILE A 155 -6.79 -17.48 5.58
CA ILE A 155 -7.52 -16.71 6.58
C ILE A 155 -7.18 -15.25 6.35
N VAL A 156 -8.21 -14.44 6.11
CA VAL A 156 -8.06 -13.00 5.94
C VAL A 156 -8.73 -12.25 7.09
N TYR A 157 -8.12 -11.17 7.54
CA TYR A 157 -8.66 -10.35 8.63
C TYR A 157 -8.10 -8.93 8.57
N ARG A 158 -8.79 -8.01 9.25
CA ARG A 158 -8.29 -6.67 9.52
C ARG A 158 -7.80 -6.60 10.96
N ALA A 159 -6.63 -6.01 11.18
CA ALA A 159 -6.03 -5.92 12.49
C ALA A 159 -5.68 -4.48 12.85
N SER A 160 -6.01 -4.09 14.08
CA SER A 160 -5.60 -2.81 14.64
C SER A 160 -4.09 -2.71 14.65
N THR A 161 -3.61 -1.55 14.23
CA THR A 161 -2.21 -1.15 14.24
C THR A 161 -1.85 -0.31 15.46
N VAL A 162 -2.81 -0.12 16.36
CA VAL A 162 -2.63 0.58 17.62
C VAL A 162 -2.81 -0.38 18.79
N PRO A 163 -2.05 -0.21 19.87
CA PRO A 163 -1.87 -1.37 20.76
C PRO A 163 -2.92 -1.46 21.85
N ASP A 164 -3.71 -0.40 22.04
CA ASP A 164 -4.97 -0.44 22.79
C ASP A 164 -6.09 -1.16 22.02
N GLY A 165 -5.82 -1.55 20.76
CA GLY A 165 -6.71 -2.37 19.93
C GLY A 165 -7.89 -1.63 19.34
N ARG A 166 -7.97 -0.29 19.48
CA ARG A 166 -9.01 0.49 18.82
C ARG A 166 -8.83 0.42 17.31
N SER A 167 -9.94 0.45 16.59
CA SER A 167 -9.91 0.48 15.14
C SER A 167 -9.65 1.90 14.64
N THR A 168 -8.78 2.01 13.65
CA THR A 168 -8.46 3.26 12.95
C THR A 168 -8.64 3.07 11.45
N GLU A 169 -8.54 4.14 10.67
CA GLU A 169 -8.46 4.05 9.20
C GLU A 169 -7.16 3.38 8.73
N TRP A 170 -6.19 3.17 9.63
CA TRP A 170 -4.88 2.57 9.38
C TRP A 170 -4.77 1.12 9.85
N ASP A 171 -5.89 0.46 10.14
CA ASP A 171 -5.90 -0.97 10.43
C ASP A 171 -5.35 -1.75 9.22
N MET A 172 -4.46 -2.70 9.46
CA MET A 172 -3.85 -3.48 8.37
C MET A 172 -4.77 -4.58 7.87
N TYR A 173 -4.60 -4.92 6.60
CA TYR A 173 -5.17 -6.10 5.97
C TYR A 173 -4.16 -7.25 6.03
N CYS A 174 -4.57 -8.36 6.63
CA CYS A 174 -3.69 -9.50 6.88
C CYS A 174 -4.21 -10.76 6.20
N ILE A 175 -3.26 -11.56 5.70
CA ILE A 175 -3.49 -12.93 5.24
C ILE A 175 -2.60 -13.87 6.06
N VAL A 176 -3.17 -15.00 6.49
CA VAL A 176 -2.44 -16.14 7.05
C VAL A 176 -2.86 -17.41 6.32
N ILE A 177 -1.89 -18.28 6.03
CA ILE A 177 -2.15 -19.65 5.58
C ILE A 177 -1.92 -20.58 6.76
N ALA A 178 -2.93 -21.37 7.08
CA ALA A 178 -2.84 -22.36 8.12
C ALA A 178 -3.03 -23.76 7.54
N ASP A 179 -2.14 -24.67 7.95
CA ASP A 179 -2.27 -26.10 7.66
C ASP A 179 -2.86 -26.79 8.91
N LEU A 180 -3.83 -27.69 8.73
CA LEU A 180 -4.30 -28.60 9.78
C LEU A 180 -3.89 -30.06 9.50
N PRO A 181 -2.59 -30.43 9.50
CA PRO A 181 -2.23 -31.82 9.67
C PRO A 181 -2.82 -32.34 10.98
N GLU A 182 -3.38 -33.55 10.96
CA GLU A 182 -3.75 -34.27 12.18
C GLU A 182 -2.57 -34.25 13.17
N GLY A 183 -2.72 -33.51 14.29
CA GLY A 183 -1.76 -33.49 15.37
C GLY A 183 -0.69 -32.37 15.35
N SER A 184 -0.69 -31.42 14.41
CA SER A 184 0.21 -30.26 14.47
C SER A 184 -0.50 -29.02 15.00
N GLY A 185 -0.11 -28.55 16.18
CA GLY A 185 -0.53 -27.26 16.73
C GLY A 185 0.26 -26.06 16.19
N GLY A 186 0.70 -26.10 14.92
CA GLY A 186 1.60 -25.11 14.34
C GLY A 186 0.97 -24.38 13.14
N TRP A 187 1.24 -23.07 13.04
CA TRP A 187 0.95 -22.23 11.89
C TRP A 187 1.86 -22.65 10.72
N GLY A 188 1.36 -23.49 9.82
CA GLY A 188 2.19 -24.18 8.81
C GLY A 188 2.55 -23.37 7.56
N GLY A 189 1.77 -22.36 7.17
CA GLY A 189 1.82 -21.82 5.80
C GLY A 189 2.34 -20.39 5.63
N GLY A 190 2.75 -19.71 6.71
CA GLY A 190 3.17 -18.30 6.65
C GLY A 190 2.00 -17.31 6.65
N GLY A 191 2.32 -16.02 6.65
CA GLY A 191 1.34 -14.93 6.65
C GLY A 191 2.02 -13.57 6.51
N THR A 192 1.25 -12.57 6.10
CA THR A 192 1.72 -11.19 5.92
C THR A 192 0.58 -10.22 6.18
N CYS A 193 0.92 -8.94 6.37
CA CYS A 193 -0.02 -7.84 6.54
C CYS A 193 0.47 -6.64 5.74
N VAL A 194 -0.47 -5.84 5.21
CA VAL A 194 -0.17 -4.60 4.49
C VAL A 194 -1.05 -3.45 4.97
N ALA A 195 -0.55 -2.23 4.85
CA ALA A 195 -1.33 -1.04 5.15
C ALA A 195 -2.43 -0.80 4.10
N PRO A 196 -3.50 -0.06 4.42
CA PRO A 196 -4.60 0.22 3.49
C PRO A 196 -4.19 0.81 2.14
N PRO A 197 -3.28 1.80 2.05
CA PRO A 197 -2.87 2.34 0.75
C PRO A 197 -2.21 1.29 -0.17
N VAL A 198 -1.49 0.32 0.41
CA VAL A 198 -0.85 -0.77 -0.33
C VAL A 198 -1.90 -1.79 -0.77
N PHE A 199 -2.84 -2.12 0.12
CA PHE A 199 -3.94 -3.02 -0.21
C PHE A 199 -4.81 -2.49 -1.36
N ASP A 200 -5.11 -1.18 -1.34
CA ASP A 200 -5.92 -0.53 -2.36
C ASP A 200 -5.21 -0.45 -3.72
N ASP A 201 -3.87 -0.34 -3.74
CA ASP A 201 -3.08 -0.25 -4.98
C ASP A 201 -2.76 -1.62 -5.59
N VAL A 202 -2.26 -2.55 -4.76
CA VAL A 202 -1.72 -3.84 -5.24
C VAL A 202 -2.28 -5.07 -4.53
N GLY A 203 -3.08 -4.90 -3.47
CA GLY A 203 -3.58 -5.99 -2.65
C GLY A 203 -2.50 -6.61 -1.75
N ILE A 204 -2.71 -7.86 -1.37
CA ILE A 204 -1.83 -8.64 -0.51
C ILE A 204 -1.71 -10.06 -1.06
N VAL A 205 -0.48 -10.57 -1.07
CA VAL A 205 -0.14 -11.88 -1.63
C VAL A 205 0.81 -12.59 -0.67
N VAL A 206 0.59 -13.89 -0.46
CA VAL A 206 1.52 -14.75 0.27
C VAL A 206 1.73 -16.06 -0.50
N GLY A 207 2.98 -16.49 -0.62
CA GLY A 207 3.32 -17.76 -1.23
C GLY A 207 2.95 -18.95 -0.34
N MET A 208 2.32 -19.99 -0.90
CA MET A 208 2.14 -21.25 -0.20
C MET A 208 3.42 -22.08 -0.31
N GLU A 209 4.22 -22.17 0.75
CA GLU A 209 5.33 -23.12 0.74
C GLU A 209 4.81 -24.57 0.78
N GLY A 210 5.30 -25.40 -0.15
CA GLY A 210 5.15 -26.85 -0.08
C GLY A 210 6.05 -27.43 1.00
N ALA A 211 5.68 -28.59 1.55
CA ALA A 211 6.50 -29.30 2.54
C ALA A 211 7.97 -29.38 2.08
N ILE A 212 8.88 -29.11 3.02
CA ILE A 212 10.34 -29.17 2.84
C ILE A 212 10.71 -30.41 2.02
N GLY A 213 11.17 -30.21 0.77
CA GLY A 213 11.67 -31.28 -0.10
C GLY A 213 10.87 -31.58 -1.38
N ILE A 214 9.77 -30.86 -1.67
CA ILE A 214 9.08 -30.96 -2.97
C ILE A 214 8.81 -29.56 -3.53
N THR A 215 9.78 -29.03 -4.26
CA THR A 215 9.67 -27.78 -5.03
C THR A 215 8.82 -28.00 -6.29
N ALA A 216 7.50 -27.98 -6.15
CA ALA A 216 6.56 -27.76 -7.24
C ALA A 216 5.16 -27.41 -6.71
N GLY A 217 4.98 -26.16 -6.29
CA GLY A 217 3.67 -25.56 -6.03
C GLY A 217 3.83 -24.05 -6.22
N SER A 218 3.31 -23.55 -7.33
CA SER A 218 3.38 -22.16 -7.80
C SER A 218 2.35 -21.24 -7.14
N ASP A 219 1.59 -21.80 -6.21
CA ASP A 219 0.27 -21.29 -5.87
C ASP A 219 0.41 -20.22 -4.77
N LEU A 220 -0.13 -19.06 -5.06
CA LEU A 220 -0.16 -17.88 -4.23
C LEU A 220 -1.56 -17.77 -3.62
N PHE A 221 -1.67 -17.30 -2.40
CA PHE A 221 -2.94 -16.86 -1.84
C PHE A 221 -2.96 -15.34 -1.85
N ALA A 222 -3.90 -14.76 -2.60
CA ALA A 222 -3.99 -13.34 -2.87
C ALA A 222 -5.35 -12.78 -2.46
N TRP A 223 -5.38 -11.51 -2.05
CA TRP A 223 -6.59 -10.76 -1.74
C TRP A 223 -6.41 -9.31 -2.15
N GLY A 224 -7.42 -8.71 -2.78
CA GLY A 224 -7.29 -7.37 -3.33
C GLY A 224 -6.40 -7.31 -4.58
N PRO A 225 -6.15 -6.10 -5.12
CA PRO A 225 -6.90 -4.87 -4.80
C PRO A 225 -8.36 -4.99 -5.28
N VAL A 226 -8.64 -6.02 -6.09
CA VAL A 226 -9.96 -6.36 -6.59
C VAL A 226 -10.32 -7.76 -6.15
N GLY A 227 -11.56 -7.92 -5.73
CA GLY A 227 -12.20 -9.20 -5.51
C GLY A 227 -11.80 -9.91 -4.23
N PRO A 228 -12.52 -11.01 -3.92
CA PRO A 228 -12.31 -11.75 -2.70
C PRO A 228 -10.95 -12.47 -2.70
N PRO A 229 -10.53 -12.97 -1.53
CA PRO A 229 -9.36 -13.84 -1.40
C PRO A 229 -9.48 -15.05 -2.33
N ARG A 230 -8.37 -15.41 -2.98
CA ARG A 230 -8.33 -16.44 -4.02
C ARG A 230 -6.96 -17.08 -4.13
N LEU A 231 -6.96 -18.32 -4.60
CA LEU A 231 -5.74 -18.98 -5.04
C LEU A 231 -5.37 -18.48 -6.44
N GLU A 232 -4.13 -18.04 -6.59
CA GLU A 232 -3.56 -17.60 -7.86
C GLU A 232 -2.36 -18.44 -8.25
N ASN A 233 -2.22 -18.70 -9.55
CA ASN A 233 -1.08 -19.41 -10.10
C ASN A 233 -0.14 -18.49 -10.90
N ASP A 234 -0.43 -17.19 -10.91
CA ASP A 234 0.30 -16.21 -11.68
C ASP A 234 1.64 -15.89 -11.01
N GLN A 235 2.74 -16.18 -11.73
CA GLN A 235 4.07 -15.88 -11.24
C GLN A 235 4.42 -14.38 -11.34
N ASP A 236 3.69 -13.61 -12.15
CA ASP A 236 3.90 -12.17 -12.28
C ASP A 236 3.55 -11.43 -10.98
N LEU A 237 2.61 -11.97 -10.18
CA LEU A 237 2.25 -11.48 -8.84
C LEU A 237 3.34 -11.73 -7.78
N ARG A 238 4.37 -12.52 -8.06
CA ARG A 238 5.52 -12.67 -7.15
C ARG A 238 6.39 -11.41 -7.12
N GLY A 239 6.40 -10.65 -8.22
CA GLY A 239 7.13 -9.40 -8.32
C GLY A 239 6.52 -8.26 -7.49
N SER A 240 5.26 -8.40 -7.07
CA SER A 240 4.53 -7.44 -6.23
C SER A 240 4.53 -7.80 -4.75
N GLU A 241 5.30 -8.81 -4.31
CA GLU A 241 5.31 -9.28 -2.91
C GLU A 241 5.61 -8.16 -1.90
N PHE A 242 6.24 -7.06 -2.31
CA PHE A 242 6.38 -5.85 -1.50
C PHE A 242 6.35 -4.62 -2.41
N ALA A 243 5.24 -3.90 -2.45
CA ALA A 243 5.25 -2.49 -2.83
C ALA A 243 5.62 -1.71 -1.57
N PRO A 244 6.86 -1.22 -1.43
CA PRO A 244 7.34 -0.80 -0.13
C PRO A 244 6.89 0.64 0.13
N SER A 245 6.10 0.83 1.18
CA SER A 245 5.58 2.13 1.61
C SER A 245 6.23 2.60 2.91
N VAL A 246 6.29 3.92 3.11
CA VAL A 246 6.76 4.52 4.37
C VAL A 246 5.98 4.04 5.59
N VAL A 247 4.70 3.70 5.42
CA VAL A 247 3.82 3.21 6.50
C VAL A 247 4.00 1.71 6.79
N ASP A 248 4.54 0.93 5.86
CA ASP A 248 4.77 -0.51 6.08
C ASP A 248 5.83 -0.76 7.15
N VAL A 249 6.77 0.18 7.32
CA VAL A 249 7.73 0.20 8.44
C VAL A 249 7.01 0.07 9.78
N ILE A 250 5.87 0.76 9.93
CA ILE A 250 5.08 0.75 11.15
C ILE A 250 4.24 -0.53 11.22
N GLY A 251 3.64 -0.94 10.10
CA GLY A 251 2.76 -2.11 10.03
C GLY A 251 3.47 -3.41 10.37
N VAL A 252 4.60 -3.67 9.72
CA VAL A 252 5.35 -4.93 9.87
C VAL A 252 6.12 -4.97 11.19
N GLY A 253 6.63 -3.83 11.66
CA GLY A 253 7.35 -3.73 12.94
C GLY A 253 6.49 -3.98 14.18
N ALA A 254 5.15 -3.86 14.08
CA ALA A 254 4.23 -4.19 15.18
C ALA A 254 4.15 -5.70 15.46
N TYR A 255 4.53 -6.54 14.49
CA TYR A 255 4.38 -8.01 14.55
C TYR A 255 5.72 -8.74 14.69
N GLY A 256 6.85 -8.06 14.46
CA GLY A 256 8.18 -8.67 14.36
C GLY A 256 9.16 -8.28 15.47
N GLY A 257 9.13 -9.01 16.59
CA GLY A 257 10.34 -9.39 17.33
C GLY A 257 11.03 -8.36 18.25
N SER A 258 11.46 -8.90 19.40
CA SER A 258 12.29 -8.34 20.47
C SER A 258 11.56 -7.52 21.55
N ALA A 259 12.01 -7.70 22.79
CA ALA A 259 11.45 -7.12 24.00
C ALA A 259 11.76 -5.61 24.05
N VAL A 260 11.11 -4.83 23.20
CA VAL A 260 11.17 -3.38 23.25
C VAL A 260 10.56 -2.94 24.58
N ALA A 261 11.33 -2.20 25.38
CA ALA A 261 10.83 -1.56 26.58
C ALA A 261 9.62 -0.70 26.21
N ASP A 262 8.50 -0.88 26.92
CA ASP A 262 7.19 -0.22 26.73
C ASP A 262 7.18 0.77 25.55
N PRO A 263 6.71 0.37 24.35
CA PRO A 263 6.85 1.20 23.17
C PRO A 263 6.02 2.51 23.29
N PHE A 264 5.07 2.59 24.23
CA PHE A 264 4.31 3.82 24.57
C PHE A 264 5.08 4.80 25.43
N SER A 265 6.13 4.35 26.12
CA SER A 265 6.82 5.21 27.08
C SER A 265 7.40 6.43 26.37
N GLY A 266 6.90 7.61 26.75
CA GLY A 266 7.28 8.89 26.16
C GLY A 266 6.67 9.20 24.79
N ILE A 267 5.53 8.59 24.42
CA ILE A 267 4.67 9.16 23.37
C ILE A 267 3.77 10.20 24.01
N ASP A 268 3.95 11.45 23.60
CA ASP A 268 3.03 12.51 23.98
C ASP A 268 1.69 12.26 23.24
N GLU A 269 0.60 12.22 24.00
CA GLU A 269 -0.77 12.12 23.47
C GLU A 269 -1.09 10.79 22.75
N PRO A 270 -1.04 9.64 23.45
CA PRO A 270 -1.39 8.33 22.88
C PRO A 270 -2.81 8.28 22.31
N ASP A 271 -3.70 9.16 22.75
CA ASP A 271 -5.05 9.27 22.23
C ASP A 271 -5.10 9.72 20.75
N ARG A 272 -4.05 10.37 20.23
CA ARG A 272 -3.93 10.78 18.80
C ARG A 272 -3.27 9.73 17.92
N LEU A 273 -2.81 8.62 18.48
CA LEU A 273 -2.08 7.57 17.77
C LEU A 273 -2.96 6.90 16.71
N LEU A 274 -2.54 6.95 15.46
CA LEU A 274 -3.22 6.33 14.33
C LEU A 274 -2.60 4.96 13.99
N MET A 275 -1.29 4.79 14.20
CA MET A 275 -0.56 3.56 13.87
C MET A 275 0.74 3.47 14.69
N GLY A 276 1.16 2.25 15.06
CA GLY A 276 2.38 2.02 15.84
C GLY A 276 2.14 2.25 17.33
N PRO A 277 3.16 2.60 18.13
CA PRO A 277 4.59 2.62 17.80
C PRO A 277 5.17 1.26 17.49
N SER A 278 6.00 1.23 16.46
CA SER A 278 6.72 0.05 16.01
C SER A 278 8.21 0.30 16.04
N ALA A 279 8.97 -0.69 16.51
CA ALA A 279 10.43 -0.60 16.47
C ALA A 279 10.92 -0.57 15.02
N VAL A 280 11.84 0.33 14.74
CA VAL A 280 12.54 0.42 13.46
C VAL A 280 13.81 -0.38 13.62
N TYR A 281 13.94 -1.48 12.87
CA TYR A 281 15.16 -2.28 12.91
C TYR A 281 16.36 -1.44 12.45
N ILE A 282 17.41 -1.45 13.26
CA ILE A 282 18.63 -0.66 13.10
C ILE A 282 19.83 -1.61 13.12
N SER A 283 21.02 -1.08 12.86
CA SER A 283 22.21 -1.93 12.85
C SER A 283 22.47 -2.52 14.25
N PRO A 284 23.08 -3.72 14.36
CA PRO A 284 23.37 -4.34 15.67
C PRO A 284 24.18 -3.44 16.61
N GLU A 285 25.05 -2.59 16.06
CA GLU A 285 25.82 -1.63 16.84
C GLU A 285 24.93 -0.59 17.56
N ALA A 286 23.81 -0.22 16.96
CA ALA A 286 22.83 0.67 17.56
C ALA A 286 22.11 -0.01 18.72
N GLU A 287 21.68 -1.26 18.51
CA GLU A 287 21.03 -2.07 19.55
C GLU A 287 21.97 -2.30 20.74
N GLU A 288 23.24 -2.62 20.49
CA GLU A 288 24.27 -2.83 21.52
C GLU A 288 24.57 -1.56 22.32
N SER A 289 24.45 -0.37 21.70
CA SER A 289 24.60 0.91 22.40
C SER A 289 23.44 1.21 23.36
N GLY A 290 22.31 0.52 23.23
CA GLY A 290 21.07 0.83 23.93
C GLY A 290 20.27 1.96 23.26
N ALA A 291 20.59 2.30 22.01
CA ALA A 291 19.76 3.17 21.20
C ALA A 291 18.54 2.40 20.69
N ASP A 292 17.37 3.04 20.77
CA ASP A 292 16.09 2.50 20.32
C ASP A 292 15.43 3.49 19.38
N PHE A 293 14.92 3.00 18.26
CA PHE A 293 14.26 3.80 17.25
C PHE A 293 12.87 3.25 17.00
N SER A 294 11.89 4.14 16.98
CA SER A 294 10.49 3.79 16.75
C SER A 294 9.86 4.73 15.72
N ALA A 295 8.90 4.18 14.97
CA ALA A 295 8.06 4.91 14.04
C ALA A 295 6.60 4.79 14.45
N TYR A 296 5.82 5.86 14.26
CA TYR A 296 4.39 5.88 14.51
C TYR A 296 3.69 6.97 13.69
N LEU A 297 2.38 6.81 13.49
CA LEU A 297 1.50 7.82 12.91
C LEU A 297 0.61 8.41 14.02
N ILE A 298 0.45 9.73 14.01
CA ILE A 298 -0.52 10.45 14.85
C ILE A 298 -1.41 11.34 14.00
N GLU A 299 -2.60 11.66 14.49
CA GLU A 299 -3.44 12.71 13.93
C GLU A 299 -2.78 14.06 14.17
N GLY A 300 -2.42 14.80 13.13
CA GLY A 300 -1.81 16.13 13.18
C GLY A 300 -2.76 17.23 13.64
N SER A 301 -2.21 18.41 13.93
CA SER A 301 -3.01 19.53 14.47
C SER A 301 -4.04 20.10 13.48
N ASP A 302 -3.85 19.85 12.20
CA ASP A 302 -4.73 20.19 11.08
C ASP A 302 -5.67 19.03 10.69
N GLY A 303 -5.60 17.91 11.40
CA GLY A 303 -6.34 16.68 11.10
C GLY A 303 -5.69 15.81 10.02
N GLU A 304 -4.53 16.21 9.47
CA GLU A 304 -3.77 15.35 8.56
C GLU A 304 -2.88 14.39 9.35
N ALA A 305 -2.66 13.16 8.85
CA ALA A 305 -1.76 12.22 9.51
C ALA A 305 -0.30 12.73 9.50
N GLU A 306 0.35 12.73 10.66
CA GLU A 306 1.78 13.03 10.81
C GLU A 306 2.55 11.75 11.10
N TYR A 307 3.62 11.53 10.34
CA TYR A 307 4.57 10.46 10.53
C TYR A 307 5.70 10.94 11.44
N CYS A 308 5.96 10.19 12.50
CA CYS A 308 6.97 10.50 13.49
C CYS A 308 8.04 9.41 13.54
N LEU A 309 9.29 9.84 13.53
CA LEU A 309 10.45 9.02 13.92
C LEU A 309 10.95 9.49 15.27
N ARG A 310 11.17 8.55 16.17
CA ARG A 310 11.65 8.80 17.52
C ARG A 310 12.87 7.95 17.81
N ALA A 311 13.87 8.58 18.41
CA ALA A 311 15.13 7.98 18.82
C ALA A 311 15.35 8.19 20.33
N ARG A 312 15.71 7.11 21.03
CA ARG A 312 15.94 7.09 22.47
C ARG A 312 17.28 6.47 22.77
N HIS A 313 17.96 6.94 23.82
CA HIS A 313 19.19 6.34 24.35
C HIS A 313 19.30 6.71 25.84
N PRO A 314 19.80 5.82 26.71
CA PRO A 314 19.88 6.07 28.15
C PRO A 314 20.69 7.32 28.53
N ASP A 315 21.73 7.64 27.75
CA ASP A 315 22.63 8.78 28.00
C ASP A 315 22.32 10.04 27.17
N ALA A 316 21.14 10.12 26.54
CA ALA A 316 20.75 11.29 25.75
C ALA A 316 19.27 11.63 25.89
N ASP A 317 18.95 12.90 25.62
CA ASP A 317 17.56 13.32 25.51
C ASP A 317 16.90 12.63 24.30
N THR A 318 15.63 12.26 24.46
CA THR A 318 14.84 11.70 23.35
C THR A 318 14.75 12.71 22.21
N ALA A 319 15.01 12.24 21.00
CA ALA A 319 14.88 13.03 19.78
C ALA A 319 13.67 12.53 18.99
N THR A 320 12.77 13.43 18.63
CA THR A 320 11.61 13.13 17.79
C THR A 320 11.57 14.09 16.62
N ASN A 321 11.32 13.57 15.43
CA ASN A 321 11.02 14.36 14.25
C ASN A 321 9.70 13.88 13.66
N CYS A 322 8.77 14.80 13.44
CA CYS A 322 7.47 14.52 12.85
C CYS A 322 7.25 15.40 11.62
N ALA A 323 6.55 14.87 10.62
CA ALA A 323 6.13 15.62 9.45
C ALA A 323 4.81 15.07 8.90
N PRO A 324 4.01 15.88 8.19
CA PRO A 324 2.83 15.39 7.48
C PRO A 324 3.19 14.20 6.58
N LEU A 325 2.37 13.15 6.60
CA LEU A 325 2.64 11.90 5.90
C LEU A 325 2.92 12.13 4.41
N ALA A 326 2.12 12.97 3.76
CA ALA A 326 2.31 13.34 2.35
C ALA A 326 3.66 14.02 2.05
N ARG A 327 4.33 14.59 3.05
CA ARG A 327 5.70 15.09 2.92
C ARG A 327 6.73 13.96 3.06
N VAL A 328 6.50 13.04 3.99
CA VAL A 328 7.38 11.89 4.21
C VAL A 328 7.38 10.96 3.01
N GLU A 329 6.22 10.69 2.40
CA GLU A 329 6.12 9.92 1.16
C GLU A 329 6.91 10.52 -0.01
N ARG A 330 7.08 11.85 -0.04
CA ARG A 330 7.82 12.56 -1.10
C ARG A 330 9.31 12.75 -0.82
N SER A 331 9.74 12.70 0.43
CA SER A 331 11.09 13.15 0.81
C SER A 331 11.79 12.28 1.85
N GLY A 332 11.10 11.26 2.37
CA GLY A 332 11.52 10.52 3.55
C GLY A 332 11.47 11.38 4.83
N LEU A 333 11.92 10.78 5.92
CA LEU A 333 12.08 11.45 7.21
C LEU A 333 13.33 10.93 7.89
N THR A 334 14.05 11.80 8.61
CA THR A 334 15.22 11.42 9.40
C THR A 334 15.12 11.99 10.80
N VAL A 335 15.66 11.26 11.78
CA VAL A 335 15.83 11.71 13.15
C VAL A 335 17.29 11.55 13.54
N GLN A 336 17.82 12.51 14.29
CA GLN A 336 19.19 12.50 14.77
C GLN A 336 19.22 12.43 16.29
N LEU A 337 19.99 11.50 16.83
CA LEU A 337 20.24 11.35 18.24
C LEU A 337 21.71 11.60 18.52
N ARG A 338 21.98 12.57 19.39
CA ARG A 338 23.34 12.90 19.80
C ARG A 338 23.62 12.31 21.16
N ILE A 339 24.57 11.38 21.21
CA ILE A 339 25.10 10.80 22.45
C ILE A 339 26.51 11.37 22.71
N PRO A 340 27.11 11.19 23.89
CA PRO A 340 28.35 11.88 24.25
C PRO A 340 29.53 11.68 23.27
N ASP A 341 29.62 10.50 22.66
CA ASP A 341 30.73 10.09 21.80
C ASP A 341 30.36 9.97 20.31
N SER A 342 29.09 10.15 19.94
CA SER A 342 28.63 9.91 18.58
C SER A 342 27.29 10.59 18.26
N VAL A 343 27.01 10.74 16.97
CA VAL A 343 25.73 11.17 16.43
C VAL A 343 25.17 10.07 15.56
N TRP A 344 23.98 9.62 15.90
CA TRP A 344 23.23 8.59 15.19
C TRP A 344 22.17 9.28 14.34
N THR A 345 22.06 8.89 13.08
CA THR A 345 20.97 9.32 12.20
C THR A 345 20.25 8.09 11.69
N VAL A 346 18.94 8.05 11.87
CA VAL A 346 18.07 7.02 11.30
C VAL A 346 17.03 7.71 10.43
N GLY A 347 16.73 7.10 9.29
CA GLY A 347 15.75 7.63 8.37
C GLY A 347 14.93 6.56 7.69
N VAL A 348 13.71 6.94 7.33
CA VAL A 348 12.82 6.20 6.44
C VAL A 348 12.88 6.88 5.09
N ASN A 349 13.27 6.13 4.06
CA ASN A 349 13.31 6.61 2.69
C ASN A 349 11.91 6.57 2.06
N ILE A 350 11.76 7.19 0.88
CA ILE A 350 10.48 7.27 0.16
C ILE A 350 9.87 5.91 -0.20
N ASP A 351 10.72 4.88 -0.29
CA ASP A 351 10.36 3.50 -0.57
C ASP A 351 10.19 2.67 0.71
N GLY A 352 10.05 3.29 1.88
CA GLY A 352 9.94 2.58 3.15
C GLY A 352 11.21 1.90 3.64
N SER A 353 12.32 1.95 2.89
CA SER A 353 13.58 1.38 3.36
C SER A 353 14.18 2.19 4.51
N ILE A 354 14.82 1.51 5.46
CA ILE A 354 15.49 2.14 6.59
C ILE A 354 16.95 2.43 6.25
N SER A 355 17.38 3.66 6.54
CA SER A 355 18.78 4.06 6.54
C SER A 355 19.23 4.36 7.96
N SER A 356 20.45 3.95 8.30
CA SER A 356 21.09 4.29 9.57
C SER A 356 22.55 4.68 9.34
N SER A 357 23.04 5.64 10.11
CA SER A 357 24.43 6.06 10.08
C SER A 357 24.89 6.55 11.44
N VAL A 358 26.16 6.26 11.76
CA VAL A 358 26.79 6.59 13.04
C VAL A 358 28.04 7.39 12.77
N PHE A 359 28.12 8.58 13.38
CA PHE A 359 29.25 9.47 13.25
C PHE A 359 29.93 9.66 14.60
N PRO A 360 31.17 9.17 14.79
CA PRO A 360 31.89 9.40 16.03
C PRO A 360 32.20 10.89 16.19
N LEU A 361 32.01 11.42 17.40
CA LEU A 361 32.42 12.76 17.77
C LEU A 361 33.90 12.72 18.20
N ALA A 362 34.72 13.58 17.60
CA ALA A 362 36.11 13.70 18.01
C ALA A 362 36.17 14.12 19.50
N ALA A 363 36.98 13.42 20.29
CA ALA A 363 37.25 13.80 21.67
C ALA A 363 37.82 15.24 21.69
N GLY A 364 37.07 16.17 22.28
CA GLY A 364 37.42 17.57 22.42
C GLY A 364 38.47 17.83 23.50
#